data_AF-A0A497D8A7-F1
#
_entry.id   AF-A0A497D8A7-F1
#
_cell.length_a   1.000
_cell.length_b   1.000
_cell.length_c   1.000
_cell.angle_alpha   90.00
_cell.angle_beta   90.00
_cell.angle_gamma   90.00
#
_symmetry.space_group_name_H-M   'P 1'
#
loop_
_entity.id
_entity.type
_entity.pdbx_description
1 polymer ?
#
loop_
_entity_poly.entity_id
_entity_poly.type
_entity_poly.pdbx_seq_one_letter_code
_entity_poly.pdbx_strand_id
1 'polypeptide(L)'
;CERYLEEDENDGLKDYKFYCFDGQPKFVHVDVNRFNNDHYINFYSLEWNKLPVRKGVPNSEINDPKPKQFKEMLAVARKLSAGFPFVRVDLFEVQSKIYFGELTFFPQNGLSSFYPKSYEREFGNYIALPDMQTKKDVRIIHRKRNYNYIYRLRQSLSKYSLFEKIIVTLKKRKGDFQDATYWQYIDTADKVVLENTNKKKLPTVGLVKDLDNYGVYVQKRSHWPKYERFLKNNNIPYSFFEIHNADWAEQAKKYDLIIYRPDISPSRMHEAESKLYFIEKHLNITCFPSYEEIWSYEDKVRSNYLLEKYKIPHVPTFTSNSKADTLKYIDCCTFPLISKISCGSVSRGVEMIKTKKQAEKLINKIFSGGRKTYWSDYKQKDYVYFQEFIEDAKFDLRIVIIGEKVFGYYRFAPKNDFRASGAGIYKYIVPELPVEAMKTALITKQAFGSTVLAVDMIKSERSGQYLVIESSVFFDIDDPDELVIDNVTGYYEWSMKNGAYLFEFKPGRFWMQELILKELIITYQNKHLSGRP
;
A
#
# COMPACT_ATOMS: atom_id res chain seq x y z
N CYS A 1 -6.03 -22.50 4.84
CA CYS A 1 -5.15 -23.67 5.07
C CYS A 1 -5.34 -24.62 3.92
N GLU A 2 -4.27 -25.23 3.45
CA GLU A 2 -4.35 -26.31 2.48
C GLU A 2 -4.87 -27.59 3.16
N ARG A 3 -5.44 -28.50 2.37
CA ARG A 3 -5.82 -29.82 2.85
C ARG A 3 -4.55 -30.60 3.17
N TYR A 4 -4.50 -31.23 4.34
CA TYR A 4 -3.41 -32.14 4.68
C TYR A 4 -3.38 -33.33 3.72
N LEU A 5 -2.20 -33.62 3.19
CA LEU A 5 -1.92 -34.72 2.27
C LEU A 5 -1.06 -35.75 3.00
N GLU A 6 -1.47 -37.01 2.95
CA GLU A 6 -0.77 -38.15 3.57
C GLU A 6 -0.70 -39.28 2.54
N GLU A 7 0.45 -39.94 2.44
CA GLU A 7 0.58 -41.23 1.77
C GLU A 7 0.46 -42.34 2.81
N ASP A 8 -0.29 -43.39 2.49
CA ASP A 8 -0.44 -44.58 3.32
C ASP A 8 0.88 -45.38 3.32
N GLU A 9 1.91 -44.96 4.06
CA GLU A 9 3.01 -45.78 4.62
C GLU A 9 4.16 -44.95 5.25
N ASN A 10 4.94 -45.60 6.11
CA ASN A 10 5.92 -45.08 7.08
C ASN A 10 7.06 -44.13 6.59
N ASP A 11 7.10 -43.71 5.31
CA ASP A 11 8.19 -42.89 4.72
C ASP A 11 7.80 -41.41 4.49
N GLY A 12 6.53 -41.05 4.74
CA GLY A 12 6.02 -39.69 4.57
C GLY A 12 5.86 -39.25 3.10
N LEU A 13 5.28 -38.07 2.88
CA LEU A 13 4.97 -37.56 1.54
C LEU A 13 6.26 -37.21 0.76
N LYS A 14 6.47 -37.86 -0.39
CA LYS A 14 7.62 -37.58 -1.26
C LYS A 14 7.48 -36.26 -2.02
N ASP A 15 8.53 -35.45 -1.95
CA ASP A 15 8.63 -34.13 -2.55
C ASP A 15 9.53 -34.19 -3.79
N TYR A 16 8.93 -34.06 -4.98
CA TYR A 16 9.61 -34.11 -6.27
C TYR A 16 9.95 -32.71 -6.74
N LYS A 17 11.22 -32.34 -6.62
CA LYS A 17 11.71 -30.99 -6.90
C LYS A 17 12.37 -30.92 -8.27
N PHE A 18 11.64 -30.45 -9.27
CA PHE A 18 12.11 -30.33 -10.64
C PHE A 18 12.93 -29.05 -10.82
N TYR A 19 14.20 -29.18 -11.18
CA TYR A 19 15.04 -28.03 -11.53
C TYR A 19 14.83 -27.71 -13.00
N CYS A 20 14.20 -26.56 -13.25
CA CYS A 20 13.76 -26.13 -14.57
C CYS A 20 14.48 -24.86 -15.01
N PHE A 21 14.78 -24.77 -16.29
CA PHE A 21 15.49 -23.66 -16.92
C PHE A 21 14.71 -23.26 -18.17
N ASP A 22 14.06 -22.10 -18.11
CA ASP A 22 13.15 -21.57 -19.15
C ASP A 22 12.15 -22.62 -19.67
N GLY A 23 11.30 -23.13 -18.78
CA GLY A 23 10.32 -24.15 -19.15
C GLY A 23 10.89 -25.54 -19.39
N GLN A 24 12.21 -25.76 -19.24
CA GLN A 24 12.86 -27.07 -19.47
C GLN A 24 13.34 -27.71 -18.15
N PRO A 25 12.61 -28.68 -17.59
CA PRO A 25 13.13 -29.54 -16.53
C PRO A 25 14.42 -30.23 -16.98
N LYS A 26 15.43 -30.30 -16.11
CA LYS A 26 16.71 -30.98 -16.39
C LYS A 26 16.97 -32.16 -15.49
N PHE A 27 16.63 -32.04 -14.21
CA PHE A 27 16.81 -33.09 -13.21
C PHE A 27 15.84 -32.90 -12.05
N VAL A 28 15.68 -33.95 -11.26
CA VAL A 28 14.73 -34.03 -10.16
C VAL A 28 15.48 -34.32 -8.87
N HIS A 29 15.14 -33.60 -7.82
CA HIS A 29 15.65 -33.83 -6.47
C HIS A 29 14.54 -34.47 -5.65
N VAL A 30 14.88 -35.53 -4.93
CA VAL A 30 13.98 -36.24 -3.99
C VAL A 30 14.66 -36.29 -2.62
N ASP A 31 13.96 -35.80 -1.61
CA ASP A 31 14.35 -35.93 -0.20
C ASP A 31 13.97 -37.33 0.30
N VAL A 32 14.89 -38.02 0.98
CA VAL A 32 14.68 -39.36 1.58
C VAL A 32 14.88 -39.25 3.09
N ASN A 33 13.96 -39.81 3.89
CA ASN A 33 14.04 -39.79 5.36
C ASN A 33 14.19 -38.38 5.97
N ARG A 34 13.60 -37.36 5.36
CA ARG A 34 13.78 -35.93 5.72
C ARG A 34 13.51 -35.60 7.21
N PHE A 35 12.59 -36.32 7.83
CA PHE A 35 12.15 -36.08 9.21
C PHE A 35 12.76 -37.02 10.24
N ASN A 36 13.64 -37.94 9.80
CA ASN A 36 14.38 -38.87 10.64
C ASN A 36 15.85 -38.43 10.76
N ASN A 37 16.63 -39.09 11.63
CA ASN A 37 18.05 -38.73 11.85
C ASN A 37 18.96 -38.97 10.62
N ASP A 38 18.48 -39.69 9.61
CA ASP A 38 19.23 -40.09 8.42
C ASP A 38 18.67 -39.43 7.14
N HIS A 39 18.72 -38.09 7.05
CA HIS A 39 18.24 -37.35 5.87
C HIS A 39 19.24 -37.47 4.70
N TYR A 40 18.73 -37.96 3.56
CA TYR A 40 19.47 -38.03 2.31
C TYR A 40 18.79 -37.26 1.19
N ILE A 41 19.55 -36.90 0.16
CA ILE A 41 19.02 -36.30 -1.07
C ILE A 41 19.50 -37.12 -2.26
N ASN A 42 18.57 -37.58 -3.08
CA ASN A 42 18.86 -38.21 -4.36
C ASN A 42 18.51 -37.26 -5.51
N PHE A 43 19.34 -37.25 -6.55
CA PHE A 43 19.05 -36.53 -7.78
C PHE A 43 18.88 -37.52 -8.92
N TYR A 44 17.92 -37.27 -9.80
CA TYR A 44 17.59 -38.14 -10.93
C TYR A 44 17.54 -37.36 -12.24
N SER A 45 18.00 -37.97 -13.34
CA SER A 45 17.73 -37.49 -14.69
C SER A 45 16.25 -37.64 -15.05
N LEU A 46 15.82 -37.09 -16.19
CA LEU A 46 14.42 -37.24 -16.65
C LEU A 46 14.08 -38.68 -17.07
N GLU A 47 15.09 -39.52 -17.31
CA GLU A 47 14.94 -40.96 -17.55
C GLU A 47 14.83 -41.74 -16.23
N TRP A 48 14.94 -41.06 -15.09
CA TRP A 48 14.95 -41.61 -13.73
C TRP A 48 16.23 -42.36 -13.36
N ASN A 49 17.36 -42.01 -13.99
CA ASN A 49 18.67 -42.51 -13.60
C ASN A 49 19.25 -41.65 -12.47
N LYS A 50 19.72 -42.29 -11.39
CA LYS A 50 20.33 -41.57 -10.28
C LYS A 50 21.63 -40.90 -10.69
N LEU A 51 21.74 -39.60 -10.42
CA LEU A 51 22.90 -38.78 -10.73
C LEU A 51 23.90 -38.84 -9.57
N PRO A 52 25.21 -38.98 -9.83
CA PRO A 52 26.25 -38.97 -8.80
C PRO A 52 26.56 -37.54 -8.33
N VAL A 53 25.51 -36.82 -7.88
CA VAL A 53 25.58 -35.45 -7.40
C VAL A 53 24.98 -35.34 -5.99
N ARG A 54 25.62 -34.54 -5.15
CA ARG A 54 25.26 -34.32 -3.75
C ARG A 54 25.06 -32.83 -3.48
N LYS A 55 24.23 -32.53 -2.48
CA LYS A 55 23.93 -31.16 -2.05
C LYS A 55 23.76 -31.11 -0.54
N GLY A 56 24.83 -30.75 0.18
CA GLY A 56 24.82 -30.59 1.64
C GLY A 56 24.74 -31.88 2.46
N VAL A 57 24.03 -32.90 1.99
CA VAL A 57 23.90 -34.24 2.61
C VAL A 57 24.32 -35.35 1.64
N PRO A 58 24.62 -36.57 2.13
CA PRO A 58 24.90 -37.72 1.28
C PRO A 58 23.68 -38.15 0.44
N ASN A 59 23.95 -38.93 -0.61
CA ASN A 59 22.89 -39.68 -1.29
C ASN A 59 22.53 -40.91 -0.46
N SER A 60 21.28 -41.36 -0.52
CA SER A 60 20.90 -42.66 0.04
C SER A 60 21.53 -43.76 -0.80
N GLU A 61 21.72 -44.96 -0.26
CA GLU A 61 22.04 -46.13 -1.09
C GLU A 61 20.81 -46.65 -1.84
N ILE A 62 19.61 -46.37 -1.30
CA ILE A 62 18.33 -46.76 -1.86
C ILE A 62 17.95 -45.82 -3.01
N ASN A 63 17.45 -46.40 -4.11
CA ASN A 63 16.86 -45.66 -5.22
C ASN A 63 15.35 -45.55 -5.01
N ASP A 64 14.84 -44.33 -5.14
CA ASP A 64 13.41 -44.03 -5.05
C ASP A 64 12.68 -44.59 -6.27
N PRO A 65 11.49 -45.20 -6.08
CA PRO A 65 10.66 -45.59 -7.20
C PRO A 65 10.27 -44.36 -8.02
N LYS A 66 10.19 -44.53 -9.33
CA LYS A 66 9.69 -43.48 -10.23
C LYS A 66 8.22 -43.19 -9.90
N PRO A 67 7.81 -41.92 -9.73
CA PRO A 67 6.41 -41.59 -9.48
C PRO A 67 5.55 -42.06 -10.65
N LYS A 68 4.35 -42.58 -10.36
CA LYS A 68 3.47 -43.17 -11.38
C LYS A 68 3.08 -42.11 -12.41
N GLN A 69 2.90 -40.87 -11.96
CA GLN A 69 2.49 -39.75 -12.79
C GLN A 69 3.66 -38.90 -13.32
N PHE A 70 4.88 -39.45 -13.37
CA PHE A 70 6.09 -38.68 -13.72
C PHE A 70 6.00 -37.89 -15.04
N LYS A 71 5.40 -38.49 -16.09
CA LYS A 71 5.25 -37.82 -17.39
C LYS A 71 4.37 -36.57 -17.29
N GLU A 72 3.30 -36.65 -16.51
CA GLU A 72 2.39 -35.53 -16.27
C GLU A 72 3.06 -34.49 -15.36
N MET A 73 3.81 -34.91 -14.33
CA MET A 73 4.61 -34.00 -13.51
C MET A 73 5.60 -33.19 -14.36
N LEU A 74 6.26 -33.81 -15.34
CA LEU A 74 7.12 -33.08 -16.28
C LEU A 74 6.33 -32.05 -17.10
N ALA A 75 5.12 -32.37 -17.55
CA ALA A 75 4.28 -31.42 -18.29
C ALA A 75 3.88 -30.22 -17.42
N VAL A 76 3.47 -30.49 -16.17
CA VAL A 76 3.16 -29.45 -15.17
C VAL A 76 4.40 -28.59 -14.90
N ALA A 77 5.55 -29.19 -14.65
CA ALA A 77 6.80 -28.47 -14.38
C ALA A 77 7.21 -27.59 -15.56
N ARG A 78 7.10 -28.06 -16.81
CA ARG A 78 7.34 -27.25 -18.02
C ARG A 78 6.44 -26.01 -18.05
N LYS A 79 5.13 -26.20 -17.84
CA LYS A 79 4.16 -25.11 -17.90
C LYS A 79 4.38 -24.06 -16.81
N LEU A 80 4.67 -24.50 -15.59
CA LEU A 80 4.89 -23.60 -14.45
C LEU A 80 6.24 -22.87 -14.50
N SER A 81 7.23 -23.42 -15.21
CA SER A 81 8.59 -22.85 -15.28
C SER A 81 8.88 -22.02 -16.53
N ALA A 82 7.95 -21.95 -17.49
CA ALA A 82 8.14 -21.23 -18.74
C ALA A 82 8.37 -19.73 -18.50
N GLY A 83 9.38 -19.15 -19.17
CA GLY A 83 9.73 -17.73 -19.06
C GLY A 83 10.64 -17.37 -17.87
N PHE A 84 10.97 -18.33 -17.00
CA PHE A 84 11.92 -18.13 -15.91
C PHE A 84 13.29 -18.69 -16.29
N PRO A 85 14.39 -17.88 -16.29
CA PRO A 85 15.74 -18.38 -16.57
C PRO A 85 16.12 -19.60 -15.72
N PHE A 86 15.63 -19.63 -14.49
CA PHE A 86 15.69 -20.78 -13.59
C PHE A 86 14.54 -20.72 -12.58
N VAL A 87 13.92 -21.87 -12.32
CA VAL A 87 13.01 -22.06 -11.18
C VAL A 87 12.96 -23.54 -10.80
N ARG A 88 12.92 -23.82 -9.50
CA ARG A 88 12.62 -25.16 -8.99
C ARG A 88 11.11 -25.28 -8.78
N VAL A 89 10.49 -26.29 -9.38
CA VAL A 89 9.06 -26.59 -9.25
C VAL A 89 8.90 -27.81 -8.35
N ASP A 90 8.23 -27.63 -7.21
CA ASP A 90 8.01 -28.69 -6.24
C ASP A 90 6.63 -29.29 -6.45
N LEU A 91 6.57 -30.61 -6.64
CA LEU A 91 5.35 -31.37 -6.90
C LEU A 91 5.24 -32.57 -5.95
N PHE A 92 4.01 -32.95 -5.63
CA PHE A 92 3.69 -34.15 -4.87
C PHE A 92 2.83 -35.11 -5.70
N GLU A 93 2.93 -36.41 -5.44
CA GLU A 93 1.97 -37.41 -5.91
C GLU A 93 1.22 -37.97 -4.70
N VAL A 94 -0.12 -37.95 -4.72
CA VAL A 94 -0.94 -38.65 -3.71
C VAL A 94 -2.10 -39.31 -4.42
N GLN A 95 -2.27 -40.63 -4.22
CA GLN A 95 -3.34 -41.41 -4.86
C GLN A 95 -3.42 -41.17 -6.38
N SER A 96 -2.26 -41.13 -7.06
CA SER A 96 -2.12 -40.85 -8.50
C SER A 96 -2.59 -39.45 -8.95
N LYS A 97 -2.74 -38.50 -8.04
CA LYS A 97 -3.02 -37.08 -8.32
C LYS A 97 -1.78 -36.24 -8.03
N ILE A 98 -1.53 -35.27 -8.90
CA ILE A 98 -0.41 -34.34 -8.77
C ILE A 98 -0.87 -33.09 -8.04
N TYR A 99 -0.09 -32.66 -7.06
CA TYR A 99 -0.31 -31.42 -6.32
C TYR A 99 0.90 -30.51 -6.47
N PHE A 100 0.65 -29.22 -6.67
CA PHE A 100 1.68 -28.19 -6.66
C PHE A 100 2.04 -27.82 -5.22
N GLY A 101 3.34 -27.73 -4.92
CA GLY A 101 3.86 -27.26 -3.64
C GLY A 101 4.32 -25.81 -3.69
N GLU A 102 5.47 -25.56 -4.32
CA GLU A 102 6.05 -24.22 -4.40
C GLU A 102 6.87 -23.99 -5.69
N LEU A 103 7.06 -22.71 -6.02
CA LEU A 103 8.07 -22.25 -6.98
C LEU A 103 9.21 -21.59 -6.20
N THR A 104 10.43 -22.12 -6.36
CA THR A 104 11.62 -21.60 -5.68
C THR A 104 12.65 -21.11 -6.69
N PHE A 105 12.84 -19.78 -6.74
CA PHE A 105 13.79 -19.12 -7.64
C PHE A 105 15.24 -19.25 -7.17
N PHE A 106 15.48 -19.29 -5.86
CA PHE A 106 16.81 -19.42 -5.28
C PHE A 106 16.79 -20.45 -4.15
N PRO A 107 16.84 -21.77 -4.46
CA PRO A 107 16.88 -22.81 -3.44
C PRO A 107 18.03 -22.55 -2.46
N GLN A 108 17.70 -22.46 -1.17
CA GLN A 108 18.66 -22.12 -0.10
C GLN A 108 19.41 -20.78 -0.36
N ASN A 109 18.76 -19.82 -1.01
CA ASN A 109 19.33 -18.51 -1.38
C ASN A 109 20.53 -18.61 -2.34
N GLY A 110 20.67 -19.74 -3.05
CA GLY A 110 21.81 -20.01 -3.93
C GLY A 110 23.13 -20.30 -3.20
N LEU A 111 23.12 -20.44 -1.87
CA LEU A 111 24.34 -20.60 -1.04
C LEU A 111 24.78 -22.06 -0.88
N SER A 112 24.00 -23.01 -1.41
CA SER A 112 24.26 -24.44 -1.31
C SER A 112 25.06 -24.94 -2.51
N SER A 113 26.23 -25.54 -2.26
CA SER A 113 27.07 -26.10 -3.33
C SER A 113 26.65 -27.50 -3.75
N PHE A 114 26.91 -27.82 -5.02
CA PHE A 114 26.80 -29.18 -5.55
C PHE A 114 28.18 -29.86 -5.55
N TYR A 115 28.21 -31.17 -5.27
CA TYR A 115 29.42 -31.97 -5.32
C TYR A 115 29.21 -33.22 -6.19
N PRO A 116 30.16 -33.60 -7.07
CA PRO A 116 31.40 -32.88 -7.37
C PRO A 116 31.16 -31.52 -8.04
N LYS A 117 32.11 -30.58 -7.91
CA LYS A 117 32.01 -29.21 -8.42
C LYS A 117 31.73 -29.11 -9.93
N SER A 118 32.00 -30.17 -10.70
CA SER A 118 31.64 -30.25 -12.12
C SER A 118 30.16 -29.99 -12.36
N TYR A 119 29.28 -30.45 -11.45
CA TYR A 119 27.84 -30.23 -11.55
C TYR A 119 27.42 -28.78 -11.28
N GLU A 120 28.18 -28.00 -10.50
CA GLU A 120 27.90 -26.57 -10.37
C GLU A 120 28.05 -25.87 -11.72
N ARG A 121 29.10 -26.21 -12.47
CA ARG A 121 29.32 -25.68 -13.81
C ARG A 121 28.28 -26.20 -14.80
N GLU A 122 28.00 -27.49 -14.77
CA GLU A 122 27.01 -28.10 -15.68
C GLU A 122 25.62 -27.47 -15.48
N PHE A 123 25.15 -27.41 -14.23
CA PHE A 123 23.83 -26.85 -13.93
C PHE A 123 23.80 -25.34 -14.18
N GLY A 124 24.89 -24.64 -13.90
CA GLY A 124 25.03 -23.21 -14.22
C GLY A 124 24.94 -22.93 -15.72
N ASN A 125 25.49 -23.80 -16.57
CA ASN A 125 25.43 -23.66 -18.03
C ASN A 125 24.01 -23.79 -18.61
N TYR A 126 23.04 -24.33 -17.85
CA TYR A 126 21.64 -24.35 -18.27
C TYR A 126 20.94 -23.00 -18.10
N ILE A 127 21.51 -22.08 -17.32
CA ILE A 127 20.92 -20.77 -17.08
C ILE A 127 21.24 -19.86 -18.27
N ALA A 128 20.25 -19.66 -19.14
CA ALA A 128 20.27 -18.59 -20.13
C ALA A 128 19.75 -17.31 -19.47
N LEU A 129 20.67 -16.37 -19.15
CA LEU A 129 20.27 -15.05 -18.70
C LEU A 129 19.83 -14.21 -19.92
N PRO A 130 18.72 -13.46 -19.84
CA PRO A 130 18.36 -12.53 -20.89
C PRO A 130 19.47 -11.48 -21.09
N ASP A 131 19.65 -11.00 -22.32
CA ASP A 131 20.62 -9.95 -22.66
C ASP A 131 20.42 -8.76 -21.71
N MET A 132 21.38 -8.59 -20.80
CA MET A 132 21.35 -7.51 -19.84
C MET A 132 21.70 -6.21 -20.56
N GLN A 133 20.70 -5.38 -20.89
CA GLN A 133 20.96 -3.94 -20.96
C GLN A 133 21.47 -3.51 -19.58
N THR A 134 22.76 -3.21 -19.51
CA THR A 134 23.52 -2.95 -18.29
C THR A 134 22.86 -1.87 -17.44
N LYS A 135 22.36 -2.25 -16.26
CA LYS A 135 22.19 -1.33 -15.12
C LYS A 135 22.97 -1.86 -13.91
N LYS A 136 23.82 -0.97 -13.39
CA LYS A 136 24.86 -1.19 -12.39
C LYS A 136 24.32 -1.56 -11.01
N ASP A 137 25.07 -2.47 -10.38
CA ASP A 137 25.43 -2.62 -8.97
C ASP A 137 24.39 -2.31 -7.89
N VAL A 138 23.79 -3.38 -7.34
CA VAL A 138 23.27 -3.40 -5.98
C VAL A 138 23.96 -4.52 -5.20
N ARG A 139 24.77 -4.15 -4.21
CA ARG A 139 25.34 -5.08 -3.22
C ARG A 139 24.30 -5.35 -2.12
N ILE A 140 23.87 -6.61 -1.99
CA ILE A 140 22.99 -7.08 -0.92
C ILE A 140 23.84 -7.73 0.18
N ILE A 141 23.61 -7.34 1.43
CA ILE A 141 24.20 -7.95 2.63
C ILE A 141 23.12 -8.77 3.34
N HIS A 142 23.36 -10.07 3.52
CA HIS A 142 22.45 -10.98 4.24
C HIS A 142 22.64 -10.93 5.75
N ARG A 143 21.53 -11.05 6.51
CA ARG A 143 21.53 -11.47 7.91
C ARG A 143 20.43 -12.52 8.15
N LYS A 144 20.82 -13.66 8.73
CA LYS A 144 19.93 -14.72 9.25
C LYS A 144 19.22 -14.25 10.54
N ARG A 145 17.98 -14.72 10.76
CA ARG A 145 17.32 -14.73 12.09
C ARG A 145 16.49 -16.00 12.28
N ASN A 146 16.67 -16.58 13.46
CA ASN A 146 15.96 -17.76 13.96
C ASN A 146 14.52 -17.43 14.37
N TYR A 147 13.63 -18.39 14.09
CA TYR A 147 12.24 -18.43 14.52
C TYR A 147 12.13 -19.12 15.88
N ASN A 148 11.30 -18.59 16.81
CA ASN A 148 10.69 -19.43 17.85
C ASN A 148 9.41 -18.82 18.47
N TYR A 149 8.30 -19.52 18.21
CA TYR A 149 7.29 -20.05 19.14
C TYR A 149 7.01 -19.37 20.49
N ILE A 150 6.58 -18.10 20.54
CA ILE A 150 5.75 -17.54 21.65
C ILE A 150 4.77 -16.48 21.10
N TYR A 151 3.92 -16.85 20.14
CA TYR A 151 2.94 -15.92 19.54
C TYR A 151 1.50 -16.46 19.44
N ARG A 152 1.22 -17.60 20.08
CA ARG A 152 -0.12 -18.25 20.06
C ARG A 152 -0.99 -17.99 21.30
N LEU A 153 -0.66 -17.01 22.14
CA LEU A 153 -1.41 -16.74 23.38
C LEU A 153 -2.03 -15.34 23.50
N ARG A 154 -2.09 -14.56 22.40
CA ARG A 154 -2.61 -13.17 22.41
C ARG A 154 -3.79 -12.88 21.48
N GLN A 155 -4.44 -13.91 20.93
CA GLN A 155 -5.68 -13.78 20.15
C GLN A 155 -6.93 -14.32 20.85
N SER A 156 -6.91 -14.58 22.16
CA SER A 156 -8.09 -15.12 22.87
C SER A 156 -9.09 -14.07 23.40
N LEU A 157 -8.85 -12.77 23.18
CA LEU A 157 -9.68 -11.69 23.78
C LEU A 157 -10.52 -10.87 22.78
N SER A 158 -10.48 -11.17 21.48
CA SER A 158 -11.34 -10.52 20.48
C SER A 158 -12.77 -11.08 20.41
N LYS A 159 -13.16 -11.96 21.35
CA LYS A 159 -14.51 -12.58 21.39
C LYS A 159 -15.53 -11.84 22.27
N TYR A 160 -15.26 -10.62 22.73
CA TYR A 160 -16.24 -9.90 23.54
C TYR A 160 -17.10 -8.98 22.67
N SER A 161 -18.24 -9.49 22.23
CA SER A 161 -19.40 -8.70 21.80
C SER A 161 -19.78 -7.61 22.82
N LEU A 162 -19.36 -7.76 24.08
CA LEU A 162 -19.48 -6.76 25.14
C LEU A 162 -18.55 -5.54 24.93
N PHE A 163 -17.31 -5.74 24.47
CA PHE A 163 -16.37 -4.64 24.20
C PHE A 163 -16.82 -3.81 23.00
N GLU A 164 -17.31 -4.45 21.94
CA GLU A 164 -17.92 -3.77 20.81
C GLU A 164 -19.17 -2.99 21.24
N LYS A 165 -20.04 -3.58 22.07
CA LYS A 165 -21.19 -2.86 22.66
C LYS A 165 -20.76 -1.64 23.48
N ILE A 166 -19.68 -1.73 24.26
CA ILE A 166 -19.14 -0.60 25.03
C ILE A 166 -18.60 0.48 24.09
N ILE A 167 -17.81 0.11 23.08
CA ILE A 167 -17.27 1.06 22.08
C ILE A 167 -18.41 1.76 21.33
N VAL A 168 -19.41 1.01 20.85
CA VAL A 168 -20.59 1.57 20.19
C VAL A 168 -21.36 2.49 21.14
N THR A 169 -21.51 2.12 22.41
CA THR A 169 -22.20 2.97 23.40
C THR A 169 -21.44 4.28 23.64
N LEU A 170 -20.10 4.23 23.76
CA LEU A 170 -19.26 5.41 23.91
C LEU A 170 -19.29 6.32 22.67
N LYS A 171 -19.18 5.74 21.47
CA LYS A 171 -19.28 6.46 20.19
C LYS A 171 -20.68 7.08 19.99
N LYS A 172 -21.75 6.39 20.38
CA LYS A 172 -23.11 6.95 20.39
C LYS A 172 -23.22 8.17 21.30
N ARG A 173 -22.67 8.11 22.52
CA ARG A 173 -22.68 9.25 23.46
C ARG A 173 -21.92 10.46 22.93
N LYS A 174 -20.90 10.24 22.10
CA LYS A 174 -20.15 11.31 21.43
C LYS A 174 -20.83 11.83 20.15
N GLY A 175 -21.89 11.17 19.69
CA GLY A 175 -22.57 11.52 18.45
C GLY A 175 -21.74 11.18 17.20
N ASP A 176 -20.90 10.14 17.26
CA ASP A 176 -19.97 9.77 16.18
C ASP A 176 -20.66 9.04 15.00
N PHE A 177 -21.92 8.66 15.16
CA PHE A 177 -22.71 7.90 14.18
C PHE A 177 -23.69 8.78 13.39
N GLN A 178 -24.02 8.31 12.20
CA GLN A 178 -25.05 8.87 11.34
C GLN A 178 -26.42 8.44 11.88
N ASP A 179 -27.29 9.42 12.08
CA ASP A 179 -28.69 9.23 12.45
C ASP A 179 -29.60 9.96 11.43
N ALA A 180 -30.91 9.99 11.68
CA ALA A 180 -31.85 10.67 10.79
C ALA A 180 -31.52 12.16 10.57
N THR A 181 -30.99 12.84 11.60
CA THR A 181 -30.60 14.25 11.50
C THR A 181 -29.37 14.43 10.63
N TYR A 182 -28.42 13.49 10.69
CA TYR A 182 -27.24 13.50 9.83
C TYR A 182 -27.58 13.33 8.35
N TRP A 183 -28.55 12.46 8.02
CA TRP A 183 -29.01 12.29 6.64
C TRP A 183 -29.67 13.55 6.09
N GLN A 184 -30.50 14.22 6.90
CA GLN A 184 -31.04 15.54 6.55
C GLN A 184 -29.93 16.57 6.35
N TYR A 185 -28.90 16.54 7.20
CA TYR A 185 -27.76 17.43 7.10
C TYR A 185 -26.93 17.21 5.83
N ILE A 186 -26.69 15.96 5.41
CA ILE A 186 -26.01 15.69 4.13
C ILE A 186 -26.74 16.39 2.97
N ASP A 187 -28.07 16.40 2.99
CA ASP A 187 -28.88 16.98 1.91
C ASP A 187 -28.93 18.51 1.91
N THR A 188 -28.38 19.17 2.93
CA THR A 188 -28.22 20.64 2.95
C THR A 188 -27.12 21.14 2.03
N ALA A 189 -26.23 20.26 1.55
CA ALA A 189 -25.21 20.61 0.57
C ALA A 189 -25.80 20.64 -0.85
N ASP A 190 -25.26 21.52 -1.70
CA ASP A 190 -25.61 21.60 -3.11
C ASP A 190 -25.40 20.24 -3.79
N LYS A 191 -26.30 19.89 -4.72
CA LYS A 191 -26.20 18.64 -5.48
C LYS A 191 -25.15 18.79 -6.57
N VAL A 192 -24.17 17.89 -6.59
CA VAL A 192 -23.21 17.85 -7.70
C VAL A 192 -23.79 17.04 -8.85
N VAL A 193 -23.96 17.69 -10.00
CA VAL A 193 -24.50 17.06 -11.22
C VAL A 193 -23.47 16.98 -12.34
N LEU A 194 -23.57 15.93 -13.15
CA LEU A 194 -22.84 15.73 -14.40
C LEU A 194 -23.60 16.42 -15.55
N GLU A 195 -22.92 17.35 -16.21
CA GLU A 195 -23.45 18.01 -17.39
C GLU A 195 -23.30 17.11 -18.62
N ASN A 196 -24.31 17.06 -19.50
CA ASN A 196 -24.27 16.33 -20.78
C ASN A 196 -23.98 14.81 -20.73
N THR A 197 -24.61 14.08 -19.79
CA THR A 197 -24.49 12.60 -19.72
C THR A 197 -25.15 11.86 -20.87
N ASN A 198 -26.16 12.44 -21.53
CA ASN A 198 -26.98 11.78 -22.56
C ASN A 198 -26.23 11.28 -23.81
N LYS A 199 -24.93 11.61 -23.96
CA LYS A 199 -24.11 11.16 -25.11
C LYS A 199 -22.93 10.25 -24.72
N LYS A 200 -22.70 9.97 -23.43
CA LYS A 200 -21.51 9.24 -22.95
C LYS A 200 -21.91 8.03 -22.09
N LYS A 201 -21.35 6.86 -22.36
CA LYS A 201 -21.58 5.65 -21.55
C LYS A 201 -21.13 5.88 -20.10
N LEU A 202 -22.04 5.70 -19.14
CA LEU A 202 -21.72 5.75 -17.71
C LEU A 202 -21.10 4.42 -17.26
N PRO A 203 -20.13 4.42 -16.33
CA PRO A 203 -19.59 3.19 -15.75
C PRO A 203 -20.57 2.55 -14.77
N THR A 204 -20.49 1.22 -14.65
CA THR A 204 -21.04 0.48 -13.52
C THR A 204 -20.06 0.56 -12.35
N VAL A 205 -20.51 1.06 -11.20
CA VAL A 205 -19.65 1.38 -10.05
C VAL A 205 -19.73 0.32 -8.94
N GLY A 206 -18.58 -0.19 -8.54
CA GLY A 206 -18.41 -1.00 -7.32
C GLY A 206 -18.06 -0.10 -6.14
N LEU A 207 -19.03 0.19 -5.28
CA LEU A 207 -18.83 1.06 -4.11
C LEU A 207 -18.46 0.22 -2.88
N VAL A 208 -17.26 0.39 -2.35
CA VAL A 208 -16.85 -0.27 -1.10
C VAL A 208 -17.24 0.61 0.08
N LYS A 209 -17.95 0.03 1.06
CA LYS A 209 -18.25 0.73 2.32
C LYS A 209 -16.99 0.81 3.18
N ASP A 210 -16.76 1.96 3.80
CA ASP A 210 -15.70 2.10 4.81
C ASP A 210 -15.82 0.99 5.87
N LEU A 211 -14.70 0.33 6.24
CA LEU A 211 -14.63 -0.80 7.19
C LEU A 211 -15.14 -0.48 8.61
N ASP A 212 -15.38 0.80 8.87
CA ASP A 212 -15.74 1.40 10.14
C ASP A 212 -17.21 1.15 10.60
N ASN A 213 -17.94 0.26 9.93
CA ASN A 213 -19.36 0.04 10.21
C ASN A 213 -19.54 -1.02 11.30
N TYR A 214 -19.77 -0.57 12.53
CA TYR A 214 -20.12 -1.39 13.70
C TYR A 214 -21.50 -2.05 13.53
N GLY A 215 -21.65 -2.96 12.56
CA GLY A 215 -22.93 -3.52 12.15
C GLY A 215 -23.80 -2.48 11.41
N VAL A 216 -24.93 -2.10 12.01
CA VAL A 216 -25.91 -1.16 11.41
C VAL A 216 -25.52 0.32 11.56
N TYR A 217 -24.47 0.64 12.31
CA TYR A 217 -24.06 2.02 12.57
C TYR A 217 -23.00 2.48 11.59
N VAL A 218 -23.30 3.59 10.89
CA VAL A 218 -22.38 4.26 9.96
C VAL A 218 -21.73 5.43 10.70
N GLN A 219 -20.41 5.60 10.59
CA GLN A 219 -19.72 6.74 11.22
C GLN A 219 -19.93 8.02 10.41
N LYS A 220 -20.01 9.19 11.06
CA LYS A 220 -20.18 10.48 10.35
C LYS A 220 -19.14 10.70 9.26
N ARG A 221 -17.88 10.34 9.53
CA ARG A 221 -16.74 10.47 8.61
C ARG A 221 -16.63 9.38 7.55
N SER A 222 -17.61 8.47 7.43
CA SER A 222 -17.66 7.54 6.30
C SER A 222 -17.87 8.32 5.00
N HIS A 223 -17.11 7.96 3.95
CA HIS A 223 -17.19 8.63 2.65
C HIS A 223 -18.26 8.01 1.76
N TRP A 224 -18.49 6.70 1.87
CA TRP A 224 -19.41 5.97 1.00
C TRP A 224 -20.83 6.58 0.89
N PRO A 225 -21.43 7.19 1.93
CA PRO A 225 -22.76 7.78 1.81
C PRO A 225 -22.83 8.97 0.86
N LYS A 226 -21.76 9.79 0.83
CA LYS A 226 -21.70 10.97 -0.05
C LYS A 226 -21.39 10.54 -1.49
N TYR A 227 -20.54 9.53 -1.67
CA TYR A 227 -20.38 8.89 -2.99
C TYR A 227 -21.71 8.31 -3.49
N GLU A 228 -22.46 7.61 -2.63
CA GLU A 228 -23.76 7.06 -2.98
C GLU A 228 -24.78 8.15 -3.36
N ARG A 229 -24.81 9.26 -2.61
CA ARG A 229 -25.65 10.42 -2.93
C ARG A 229 -25.36 10.96 -4.34
N PHE A 230 -24.10 11.11 -4.70
CA PHE A 230 -23.71 11.53 -6.06
C PHE A 230 -24.19 10.54 -7.13
N LEU A 231 -23.96 9.24 -6.92
CA LEU A 231 -24.35 8.19 -7.87
C LEU A 231 -25.87 8.20 -8.11
N LYS A 232 -26.66 8.32 -7.03
CA LYS A 232 -28.13 8.44 -7.08
C LYS A 232 -28.57 9.70 -7.81
N ASN A 233 -28.01 10.86 -7.47
CA ASN A 233 -28.35 12.15 -8.09
C ASN A 233 -28.08 12.19 -9.60
N ASN A 234 -27.14 11.36 -10.08
CA ASN A 234 -26.73 11.30 -11.48
C ASN A 234 -27.18 10.04 -12.22
N ASN A 235 -28.02 9.20 -11.60
CA ASN A 235 -28.49 7.92 -12.16
C ASN A 235 -27.36 7.01 -12.66
N ILE A 236 -26.24 6.96 -11.93
CA ILE A 236 -25.09 6.10 -12.27
C ILE A 236 -25.34 4.71 -11.67
N PRO A 237 -25.28 3.62 -12.46
CA PRO A 237 -25.50 2.28 -11.96
C PRO A 237 -24.39 1.88 -10.98
N TYR A 238 -24.77 1.35 -9.81
CA TYR A 238 -23.82 0.90 -8.80
C TYR A 238 -24.35 -0.26 -7.96
N SER A 239 -23.44 -1.01 -7.35
CA SER A 239 -23.74 -1.91 -6.24
C SER A 239 -22.58 -1.94 -5.25
N PHE A 240 -22.83 -2.44 -4.04
CA PHE A 240 -21.78 -2.56 -3.04
C PHE A 240 -20.78 -3.67 -3.40
N PHE A 241 -19.48 -3.38 -3.25
CA PHE A 241 -18.41 -4.31 -3.55
C PHE A 241 -17.71 -4.80 -2.28
N GLU A 242 -17.79 -6.11 -2.02
CA GLU A 242 -17.17 -6.76 -0.86
C GLU A 242 -15.72 -7.14 -1.16
N ILE A 243 -14.84 -6.13 -1.17
CA ILE A 243 -13.43 -6.29 -1.56
C ILE A 243 -12.67 -7.29 -0.66
N HIS A 244 -13.15 -7.58 0.54
CA HIS A 244 -12.47 -8.44 1.53
C HIS A 244 -12.82 -9.94 1.41
N ASN A 245 -13.83 -10.29 0.63
CA ASN A 245 -14.28 -11.68 0.49
C ASN A 245 -13.31 -12.53 -0.33
N ALA A 246 -13.39 -13.86 -0.22
CA ALA A 246 -12.50 -14.76 -0.94
C ALA A 246 -12.64 -14.67 -2.48
N ASP A 247 -13.84 -14.37 -2.96
CA ASP A 247 -14.21 -14.28 -4.38
C ASP A 247 -14.11 -12.85 -4.94
N TRP A 248 -13.46 -11.92 -4.22
CA TRP A 248 -13.36 -10.49 -4.57
C TRP A 248 -12.93 -10.24 -6.02
N ALA A 249 -12.00 -11.05 -6.55
CA ALA A 249 -11.46 -10.88 -7.89
C ALA A 249 -12.49 -11.21 -8.99
N GLU A 250 -13.31 -12.23 -8.78
CA GLU A 250 -14.41 -12.55 -9.70
C GLU A 250 -15.54 -11.53 -9.59
N GLN A 251 -15.84 -11.07 -8.37
CA GLN A 251 -16.84 -10.03 -8.12
C GLN A 251 -16.45 -8.69 -8.75
N ALA A 252 -15.16 -8.34 -8.74
CA ALA A 252 -14.65 -7.09 -9.30
C ALA A 252 -15.01 -6.94 -10.79
N LYS A 253 -15.02 -8.04 -11.56
CA LYS A 253 -15.30 -8.05 -13.02
C LYS A 253 -16.68 -7.53 -13.41
N LYS A 254 -17.59 -7.32 -12.45
CA LYS A 254 -18.93 -6.74 -12.66
C LYS A 254 -18.90 -5.22 -12.84
N TYR A 255 -17.78 -4.58 -12.52
CA TYR A 255 -17.67 -3.13 -12.42
C TYR A 255 -16.70 -2.58 -13.45
N ASP A 256 -17.03 -1.40 -13.97
CA ASP A 256 -16.13 -0.61 -14.81
C ASP A 256 -15.22 0.30 -13.95
N LEU A 257 -15.72 0.68 -12.77
CA LEU A 257 -15.07 1.58 -11.82
C LEU A 257 -15.28 1.09 -10.39
N ILE A 258 -14.22 1.04 -9.57
CA ILE A 258 -14.30 0.69 -8.15
C ILE A 258 -13.88 1.87 -7.27
N ILE A 259 -14.68 2.18 -6.25
CA ILE A 259 -14.41 3.23 -5.27
C ILE A 259 -14.17 2.58 -3.92
N TYR A 260 -12.97 2.77 -3.37
CA TYR A 260 -12.55 2.13 -2.13
C TYR A 260 -11.72 3.06 -1.25
N ARG A 261 -12.27 3.49 -0.12
CA ARG A 261 -11.48 4.11 0.95
C ARG A 261 -11.00 3.02 1.92
N PRO A 262 -9.71 2.63 1.89
CA PRO A 262 -9.20 1.66 2.85
C PRO A 262 -9.09 2.26 4.26
N ASP A 263 -9.18 1.38 5.25
CA ASP A 263 -8.71 1.69 6.59
C ASP A 263 -7.19 1.89 6.56
N ILE A 264 -6.70 2.88 7.32
CA ILE A 264 -5.30 3.31 7.29
C ILE A 264 -4.35 2.40 8.08
N SER A 265 -4.85 1.30 8.68
CA SER A 265 -3.95 0.37 9.37
C SER A 265 -2.98 -0.29 8.37
N PRO A 266 -1.72 -0.56 8.77
CA PRO A 266 -0.72 -1.10 7.86
C PRO A 266 -1.13 -2.40 7.15
N SER A 267 -1.87 -3.28 7.83
CA SER A 267 -2.38 -4.53 7.24
C SER A 267 -3.48 -4.28 6.20
N ARG A 268 -4.36 -3.29 6.42
CA ARG A 268 -5.40 -2.91 5.45
C ARG A 268 -4.85 -2.13 4.26
N MET A 269 -3.88 -1.25 4.49
CA MET A 269 -3.16 -0.58 3.41
C MET A 269 -2.41 -1.59 2.53
N HIS A 270 -1.77 -2.62 3.12
CA HIS A 270 -1.11 -3.67 2.35
C HIS A 270 -2.09 -4.50 1.51
N GLU A 271 -3.25 -4.84 2.06
CA GLU A 271 -4.34 -5.49 1.32
C GLU A 271 -4.82 -4.62 0.15
N ALA A 272 -5.05 -3.32 0.41
CA ALA A 272 -5.51 -2.35 -0.58
C ALA A 272 -4.48 -2.19 -1.72
N GLU A 273 -3.20 -1.98 -1.41
CA GLU A 273 -2.13 -1.86 -2.39
C GLU A 273 -2.10 -3.09 -3.32
N SER A 274 -2.19 -4.29 -2.73
CA SER A 274 -2.15 -5.55 -3.49
C SER A 274 -3.37 -5.76 -4.40
N LYS A 275 -4.58 -5.50 -3.87
CA LYS A 275 -5.82 -5.71 -4.62
C LYS A 275 -6.03 -4.65 -5.69
N LEU A 276 -5.79 -3.38 -5.38
CA LEU A 276 -5.91 -2.29 -6.36
C LEU A 276 -4.90 -2.46 -7.50
N TYR A 277 -3.66 -2.88 -7.20
CA TYR A 277 -2.71 -3.27 -8.24
C TYR A 277 -3.29 -4.34 -9.18
N PHE A 278 -3.82 -5.43 -8.62
CA PHE A 278 -4.36 -6.51 -9.42
C PHE A 278 -5.57 -6.08 -10.25
N ILE A 279 -6.49 -5.32 -9.66
CA ILE A 279 -7.69 -4.82 -10.33
C ILE A 279 -7.31 -3.93 -11.52
N GLU A 280 -6.40 -2.98 -11.33
CA GLU A 280 -6.04 -2.05 -12.41
C GLU A 280 -5.14 -2.70 -13.46
N LYS A 281 -4.11 -3.45 -13.05
CA LYS A 281 -3.08 -3.97 -13.97
C LYS A 281 -3.43 -5.31 -14.60
N HIS A 282 -4.32 -6.11 -14.00
CA HIS A 282 -4.68 -7.44 -14.49
C HIS A 282 -6.15 -7.58 -14.87
N LEU A 283 -7.07 -6.81 -14.29
CA LEU A 283 -8.48 -6.79 -14.70
C LEU A 283 -8.84 -5.59 -15.58
N ASN A 284 -7.95 -4.60 -15.72
CA ASN A 284 -8.17 -3.37 -16.50
C ASN A 284 -9.40 -2.57 -16.05
N ILE A 285 -9.71 -2.61 -14.75
CA ILE A 285 -10.83 -1.86 -14.14
C ILE A 285 -10.26 -0.59 -13.52
N THR A 286 -10.94 0.55 -13.68
CA THR A 286 -10.49 1.80 -13.08
C THR A 286 -10.75 1.80 -11.56
N CYS A 287 -9.83 2.33 -10.75
CA CYS A 287 -10.03 2.45 -9.31
C CYS A 287 -9.87 3.88 -8.80
N PHE A 288 -10.58 4.19 -7.71
CA PHE A 288 -10.26 5.32 -6.84
C PHE A 288 -10.16 4.85 -5.37
N PRO A 289 -9.01 5.02 -4.72
CA PRO A 289 -7.77 5.52 -5.29
C PRO A 289 -7.25 4.51 -6.33
N SER A 290 -6.49 5.01 -7.30
CA SER A 290 -5.67 4.17 -8.16
C SER A 290 -4.55 3.49 -7.35
N TYR A 291 -3.92 2.47 -7.93
CA TYR A 291 -2.72 1.83 -7.38
C TYR A 291 -1.59 2.84 -7.17
N GLU A 292 -1.42 3.81 -8.07
CA GLU A 292 -0.37 4.83 -7.95
C GLU A 292 -0.67 5.80 -6.78
N GLU A 293 -1.94 6.18 -6.60
CA GLU A 293 -2.38 7.00 -5.47
C GLU A 293 -2.22 6.27 -4.13
N ILE A 294 -2.69 5.01 -4.04
CA ILE A 294 -2.61 4.25 -2.79
C ILE A 294 -1.16 3.94 -2.38
N TRP A 295 -0.26 3.78 -3.35
CA TRP A 295 1.14 3.48 -3.08
C TRP A 295 1.81 4.53 -2.19
N SER A 296 1.52 5.81 -2.45
CA SER A 296 2.04 6.94 -1.66
C SER A 296 1.13 7.37 -0.51
N TYR A 297 -0.14 6.97 -0.51
CA TYR A 297 -1.12 7.35 0.50
C TYR A 297 -0.74 6.81 1.89
N GLU A 298 -0.77 7.69 2.89
CA GLU A 298 -0.34 7.44 4.29
C GLU A 298 1.12 7.02 4.47
N ASP A 299 1.89 6.70 3.42
CA ASP A 299 3.32 6.39 3.52
C ASP A 299 4.19 7.64 3.28
N LYS A 300 4.60 8.25 4.38
CA LYS A 300 5.43 9.47 4.38
C LYS A 300 6.78 9.29 3.68
N VAL A 301 7.35 8.09 3.67
CA VAL A 301 8.63 7.83 3.00
C VAL A 301 8.43 7.81 1.48
N ARG A 302 7.40 7.10 1.00
CA ARG A 302 7.06 7.05 -0.43
C ARG A 302 6.59 8.40 -0.95
N SER A 303 5.80 9.14 -0.17
CA SER A 303 5.43 10.52 -0.50
C SER A 303 6.66 11.43 -0.62
N ASN A 304 7.65 11.30 0.28
CA ASN A 304 8.91 12.05 0.19
C ASN A 304 9.69 11.75 -1.10
N TYR A 305 9.74 10.49 -1.56
CA TYR A 305 10.38 10.15 -2.83
C TYR A 305 9.77 10.91 -4.01
N LEU A 306 8.45 11.10 -4.01
CA LEU A 306 7.77 11.86 -5.05
C LEU A 306 8.07 13.37 -4.94
N LEU A 307 8.09 13.93 -3.72
CA LEU A 307 8.46 15.33 -3.49
C LEU A 307 9.88 15.63 -4.00
N GLU A 308 10.85 14.77 -3.68
CA GLU A 308 12.23 14.89 -4.15
C GLU A 308 12.34 14.75 -5.68
N LYS A 309 11.73 13.69 -6.25
CA LYS A 309 11.75 13.42 -7.70
C LYS A 309 11.26 14.62 -8.51
N TYR A 310 10.17 15.23 -8.07
CA TYR A 310 9.53 16.34 -8.78
C TYR A 310 9.99 17.72 -8.31
N LYS A 311 10.97 17.78 -7.38
CA LYS A 311 11.52 19.03 -6.83
C LYS A 311 10.45 19.95 -6.25
N ILE A 312 9.44 19.35 -5.61
CA ILE A 312 8.38 20.10 -4.93
C ILE A 312 8.99 20.77 -3.69
N PRO A 313 8.73 22.06 -3.41
CA PRO A 313 9.16 22.70 -2.18
C PRO A 313 8.59 21.97 -0.95
N HIS A 314 9.47 21.32 -0.18
CA HIS A 314 9.10 20.57 1.01
C HIS A 314 10.12 20.82 2.11
N VAL A 315 9.72 20.55 3.36
CA VAL A 315 10.64 20.68 4.49
C VAL A 315 11.78 19.67 4.30
N PRO A 316 13.06 20.09 4.43
CA PRO A 316 14.19 19.18 4.25
C PRO A 316 14.00 17.91 5.06
N THR A 317 14.03 16.77 4.36
CA THR A 317 13.67 15.47 4.92
C THR A 317 14.73 14.46 4.52
N PHE A 318 15.26 13.75 5.52
CA PHE A 318 16.18 12.64 5.36
C PHE A 318 15.44 11.32 5.60
N THR A 319 15.47 10.44 4.60
CA THR A 319 14.97 9.07 4.73
C THR A 319 16.10 8.08 4.41
N SER A 320 16.19 7.00 5.18
CA SER A 320 17.22 5.97 4.94
C SER A 320 16.83 4.62 5.54
N ASN A 321 17.19 3.54 4.83
CA ASN A 321 17.10 2.17 5.31
C ASN A 321 18.44 1.64 5.85
N SER A 322 19.47 2.50 5.93
CA SER A 322 20.81 2.12 6.37
C SER A 322 21.15 2.76 7.71
N LYS A 323 21.48 1.92 8.71
CA LYS A 323 21.94 2.40 10.02
C LYS A 323 23.19 3.27 9.89
N ALA A 324 24.16 2.83 9.08
CA ALA A 324 25.43 3.53 8.92
C ALA A 324 25.25 4.89 8.26
N ASP A 325 24.38 4.96 7.25
CA ASP A 325 24.02 6.20 6.56
C ASP A 325 23.29 7.17 7.50
N THR A 326 22.34 6.66 8.28
CA THR A 326 21.61 7.45 9.27
C THR A 326 22.54 8.02 10.35
N LEU A 327 23.53 7.24 10.81
CA LEU A 327 24.51 7.72 11.79
C LEU A 327 25.36 8.86 11.22
N LYS A 328 25.78 8.77 9.95
CA LYS A 328 26.51 9.85 9.27
C LYS A 328 25.66 11.12 9.16
N TYR A 329 24.38 10.99 8.83
CA TYR A 329 23.48 12.14 8.73
C TYR A 329 23.38 12.90 10.06
N ILE A 330 23.24 12.19 11.19
CA ILE A 330 23.11 12.86 12.50
C ILE A 330 24.42 13.44 13.04
N ASP A 331 25.55 13.17 12.38
CA ASP A 331 26.84 13.81 12.71
C ASP A 331 26.91 15.26 12.20
N CYS A 332 26.16 15.60 11.15
CA CYS A 332 26.21 16.91 10.49
C CYS A 332 24.87 17.67 10.44
N CYS A 333 23.75 17.05 10.82
CA CYS A 333 22.44 17.71 10.82
C CYS A 333 22.28 18.75 11.94
N THR A 334 21.32 19.66 11.76
CA THR A 334 20.89 20.60 12.80
C THR A 334 19.72 20.02 13.61
N PHE A 335 19.79 20.15 14.93
CA PHE A 335 18.69 19.78 15.83
C PHE A 335 17.87 21.03 16.23
N PRO A 336 16.56 20.88 16.52
CA PRO A 336 15.82 19.63 16.62
C PRO A 336 15.37 19.03 15.27
N LEU A 337 15.21 17.71 15.23
CA LEU A 337 14.63 16.96 14.12
C LEU A 337 13.24 16.43 14.49
N ILE A 338 12.37 16.26 13.49
CA ILE A 338 11.08 15.60 13.62
C ILE A 338 11.16 14.19 13.05
N SER A 339 11.03 13.19 13.92
CA SER A 339 10.92 11.79 13.54
C SER A 339 9.46 11.40 13.33
N LYS A 340 9.17 10.77 12.19
CA LYS A 340 7.84 10.25 11.86
C LYS A 340 7.93 8.75 11.56
N ILE A 341 6.88 8.01 11.87
CA ILE A 341 6.68 6.67 11.29
C ILE A 341 6.17 6.83 9.86
N SER A 342 6.36 5.84 8.99
CA SER A 342 5.93 5.95 7.59
C SER A 342 4.40 6.05 7.49
N CYS A 343 3.70 5.06 8.05
CA CYS A 343 2.24 4.93 8.05
C CYS A 343 1.63 5.44 9.35
N GLY A 344 0.96 6.60 9.30
CA GLY A 344 0.18 7.07 10.44
C GLY A 344 -0.41 8.47 10.31
N SER A 345 -1.44 8.73 11.11
CA SER A 345 -2.29 9.91 11.03
C SER A 345 -2.42 10.64 12.38
N VAL A 346 -3.06 11.82 12.35
CA VAL A 346 -3.40 12.63 13.54
C VAL A 346 -2.22 12.86 14.49
N SER A 347 -1.03 13.06 13.92
CA SER A 347 0.23 13.29 14.65
C SER A 347 0.70 12.15 15.55
N ARG A 348 0.04 10.97 15.50
CA ARG A 348 0.50 9.78 16.23
C ARG A 348 1.75 9.24 15.55
N GLY A 349 2.76 8.90 16.35
CA GLY A 349 4.04 8.44 15.83
C GLY A 349 4.99 9.55 15.39
N VAL A 350 4.64 10.83 15.61
CA VAL A 350 5.53 11.98 15.42
C VAL A 350 6.23 12.32 16.75
N GLU A 351 7.57 12.37 16.74
CA GLU A 351 8.42 12.66 17.91
C GLU A 351 9.49 13.69 17.55
N MET A 352 9.66 14.73 18.39
CA MET A 352 10.77 15.67 18.27
C MET A 352 12.02 15.11 18.94
N ILE A 353 13.12 15.10 18.20
CA ILE A 353 14.46 14.72 18.65
C ILE A 353 15.27 16.00 18.84
N LYS A 354 15.64 16.30 20.08
CA LYS A 354 16.32 17.56 20.43
C LYS A 354 17.84 17.48 20.38
N THR A 355 18.40 16.26 20.44
CA THR A 355 19.86 16.07 20.52
C THR A 355 20.31 14.84 19.75
N LYS A 356 21.58 14.84 19.34
CA LYS A 356 22.25 13.69 18.72
C LYS A 356 22.13 12.41 19.53
N LYS A 357 22.33 12.49 20.85
CA LYS A 357 22.19 11.33 21.77
C LYS A 357 20.79 10.72 21.75
N GLN A 358 19.74 11.56 21.64
CA GLN A 358 18.37 11.07 21.49
C GLN A 358 18.19 10.37 20.14
N ALA A 359 18.76 10.93 19.06
CA ALA A 359 18.74 10.32 17.73
C ALA A 359 19.44 8.95 17.72
N GLU A 360 20.64 8.84 18.28
CA GLU A 360 21.40 7.58 18.37
C GLU A 360 20.62 6.49 19.10
N LYS A 361 19.98 6.83 20.22
CA LYS A 361 19.14 5.90 20.98
C LYS A 361 17.96 5.40 20.14
N LEU A 362 17.31 6.30 19.41
CA LEU A 362 16.21 5.96 18.51
C LEU A 362 16.68 5.06 17.36
N ILE A 363 17.76 5.42 16.67
CA ILE A 363 18.38 4.69 15.56
C ILE A 363 18.72 3.27 16.01
N ASN A 364 19.39 3.11 17.16
CA ASN A 364 19.72 1.80 17.70
C ASN A 364 18.48 0.92 17.94
N LYS A 365 17.36 1.51 18.37
CA LYS A 365 16.09 0.78 18.55
C LYS A 365 15.47 0.38 17.21
N ILE A 366 15.45 1.28 16.22
CA ILE A 366 14.89 1.05 14.88
C ILE A 366 15.65 -0.08 14.16
N PHE A 367 16.98 -0.04 14.15
CA PHE A 367 17.81 -1.00 13.42
C PHE A 367 18.11 -2.30 14.20
N SER A 368 17.54 -2.50 15.40
CA SER A 368 17.69 -3.74 16.19
C SER A 368 16.43 -4.61 16.17
N GLY A 369 15.54 -4.45 17.15
CA GLY A 369 14.25 -5.16 17.28
C GLY A 369 13.05 -4.38 16.73
N GLY A 370 13.28 -3.14 16.26
CA GLY A 370 12.27 -2.21 15.80
C GLY A 370 11.65 -1.38 16.92
N ARG A 371 11.34 -0.12 16.64
CA ARG A 371 10.59 0.76 17.54
C ARG A 371 9.11 0.41 17.46
N LYS A 372 8.49 0.11 18.61
CA LYS A 372 7.04 -0.04 18.72
C LYS A 372 6.35 1.24 18.25
N THR A 373 5.29 1.09 17.48
CA THR A 373 4.38 2.18 17.12
C THR A 373 3.07 2.02 17.89
N TYR A 374 2.09 2.87 17.61
CA TYR A 374 0.74 2.73 18.16
C TYR A 374 -0.07 1.65 17.43
N TRP A 375 0.38 1.19 16.26
CA TRP A 375 -0.13 0.00 15.59
C TRP A 375 0.45 -1.24 16.27
N SER A 376 -0.41 -2.21 16.61
CA SER A 376 -0.01 -3.41 17.34
C SER A 376 0.76 -4.42 16.47
N ASP A 377 0.46 -4.44 15.17
CA ASP A 377 1.04 -5.29 14.14
C ASP A 377 2.22 -4.65 13.40
N TYR A 378 2.52 -3.37 13.64
CA TYR A 378 3.53 -2.62 12.90
C TYR A 378 4.57 -1.94 13.79
N LYS A 379 5.85 -2.19 13.49
CA LYS A 379 7.00 -1.54 14.12
C LYS A 379 7.74 -0.69 13.09
N GLN A 380 8.27 0.45 13.52
CA GLN A 380 9.29 1.16 12.75
C GLN A 380 10.58 0.35 12.83
N LYS A 381 10.90 -0.37 11.75
CA LYS A 381 12.03 -1.31 11.66
C LYS A 381 12.77 -1.06 10.35
N ASP A 382 14.09 -0.86 10.46
CA ASP A 382 15.00 -0.72 9.32
C ASP A 382 14.66 0.42 8.34
N TYR A 383 14.04 1.49 8.85
CA TYR A 383 13.91 2.77 8.16
C TYR A 383 13.85 3.94 9.14
N VAL A 384 14.35 5.10 8.72
CA VAL A 384 14.14 6.39 9.39
C VAL A 384 13.48 7.40 8.46
N TYR A 385 12.75 8.33 9.07
CA TYR A 385 12.24 9.55 8.45
C TYR A 385 12.54 10.67 9.43
N PHE A 386 13.48 11.55 9.09
CA PHE A 386 13.87 12.71 9.88
C PHE A 386 13.66 13.97 9.06
N GLN A 387 12.72 14.80 9.47
CA GLN A 387 12.41 16.07 8.83
C GLN A 387 12.94 17.21 9.70
N GLU A 388 13.46 18.26 9.11
CA GLU A 388 13.88 19.45 9.85
C GLU A 388 12.72 20.10 10.60
N PHE A 389 13.01 20.70 11.76
CA PHE A 389 12.02 21.46 12.50
C PHE A 389 12.05 22.94 12.09
N ILE A 390 10.90 23.44 11.63
CA ILE A 390 10.72 24.86 11.25
C ILE A 390 10.11 25.60 12.44
N GLU A 391 10.97 26.23 13.24
CA GLU A 391 10.60 26.88 14.51
C GLU A 391 9.69 28.12 14.35
N ASP A 392 9.79 28.81 13.22
CA ASP A 392 9.01 30.01 12.92
C ASP A 392 7.64 29.72 12.28
N ALA A 393 7.29 28.45 12.08
CA ALA A 393 5.99 28.05 11.56
C ALA A 393 4.87 28.30 12.59
N LYS A 394 3.94 29.21 12.26
CA LYS A 394 2.81 29.58 13.13
C LYS A 394 1.58 28.71 12.97
N PHE A 395 1.45 28.08 11.82
CA PHE A 395 0.27 27.30 11.43
C PHE A 395 0.68 26.23 10.42
N ASP A 396 -0.26 25.32 10.23
CA ASP A 396 -0.26 24.32 9.18
C ASP A 396 -1.44 24.64 8.24
N LEU A 397 -1.14 24.92 6.98
CA LEU A 397 -2.13 25.25 5.96
C LEU A 397 -2.38 24.00 5.12
N ARG A 398 -3.63 23.53 5.13
CA ARG A 398 -4.09 22.49 4.23
C ARG A 398 -4.72 23.12 3.01
N ILE A 399 -4.25 22.74 1.83
CA ILE A 399 -4.89 23.05 0.55
C ILE A 399 -5.35 21.74 -0.09
N VAL A 400 -6.60 21.66 -0.52
CA VAL A 400 -7.16 20.50 -1.21
C VAL A 400 -7.48 20.87 -2.65
N ILE A 401 -7.01 20.06 -3.59
CA ILE A 401 -7.26 20.26 -5.02
C ILE A 401 -8.08 19.09 -5.57
N ILE A 402 -9.24 19.38 -6.17
CA ILE A 402 -10.15 18.41 -6.81
C ILE A 402 -10.53 18.96 -8.19
N GLY A 403 -10.05 18.34 -9.27
CA GLY A 403 -10.18 18.90 -10.62
C GLY A 403 -9.67 20.35 -10.68
N GLU A 404 -10.53 21.26 -11.10
CA GLU A 404 -10.27 22.71 -11.17
C GLU A 404 -10.54 23.46 -9.85
N LYS A 405 -11.00 22.76 -8.80
CA LYS A 405 -11.47 23.38 -7.56
C LYS A 405 -10.43 23.27 -6.45
N VAL A 406 -10.25 24.36 -5.72
CA VAL A 406 -9.28 24.52 -4.64
C VAL A 406 -10.00 24.94 -3.37
N PHE A 407 -9.79 24.16 -2.33
CA PHE A 407 -10.28 24.41 -0.97
C PHE A 407 -9.09 24.57 -0.04
N GLY A 408 -9.30 25.08 1.16
CA GLY A 408 -8.25 25.12 2.14
C GLY A 408 -8.64 25.77 3.46
N TYR A 409 -7.87 25.46 4.49
CA TYR A 409 -8.09 25.96 5.83
C TYR A 409 -6.80 25.92 6.65
N TYR A 410 -6.75 26.77 7.67
CA TYR A 410 -5.62 26.82 8.59
C TYR A 410 -5.85 25.89 9.78
N ARG A 411 -4.78 25.24 10.23
CA ARG A 411 -4.75 24.37 11.40
C ARG A 411 -3.70 24.91 12.37
N PHE A 412 -4.08 25.04 13.63
CA PHE A 412 -3.20 25.60 14.66
C PHE A 412 -2.80 24.54 15.67
N ALA A 413 -1.56 24.63 16.15
CA ALA A 413 -1.08 23.77 17.22
C ALA A 413 -1.56 24.30 18.58
N PRO A 414 -1.92 23.41 19.53
CA PRO A 414 -2.24 23.79 20.91
C PRO A 414 -1.05 24.48 21.61
N LYS A 415 -1.34 25.23 22.69
CA LYS A 415 -0.29 25.81 23.54
C LYS A 415 0.66 24.70 24.05
N ASN A 416 1.96 24.85 23.79
CA ASN A 416 3.04 23.91 24.13
C ASN A 416 3.10 22.59 23.32
N ASP A 417 2.40 22.48 22.19
CA ASP A 417 2.60 21.41 21.20
C ASP A 417 2.98 22.03 19.85
N PHE A 418 3.84 21.36 19.08
CA PHE A 418 4.22 21.82 17.74
C PHE A 418 3.36 21.20 16.63
N ARG A 419 2.50 20.24 16.98
CA ARG A 419 1.71 19.45 16.02
C ARG A 419 0.30 20.03 15.90
N ALA A 420 -0.07 20.44 14.69
CA ALA A 420 -1.41 20.98 14.40
C ALA A 420 -2.41 19.89 13.95
N SER A 421 -1.96 18.87 13.23
CA SER A 421 -2.84 17.80 12.74
C SER A 421 -3.44 16.98 13.90
N GLY A 422 -4.77 16.83 13.89
CA GLY A 422 -5.52 16.13 14.93
C GLY A 422 -5.80 16.94 16.19
N ALA A 423 -5.38 18.21 16.26
CA ALA A 423 -5.63 19.08 17.41
C ALA A 423 -7.09 19.59 17.49
N GLY A 424 -7.82 19.55 16.38
CA GLY A 424 -9.20 20.06 16.30
C GLY A 424 -9.31 21.59 16.28
N ILE A 425 -8.20 22.31 16.15
CA ILE A 425 -8.16 23.78 16.10
C ILE A 425 -8.04 24.22 14.64
N TYR A 426 -9.20 24.38 13.99
CA TYR A 426 -9.30 24.71 12.58
C TYR A 426 -9.89 26.10 12.37
N LYS A 427 -9.42 26.80 11.33
CA LYS A 427 -9.97 28.08 10.89
C LYS A 427 -10.32 27.97 9.40
N TYR A 428 -11.59 27.68 9.14
CA TYR A 428 -12.18 27.61 7.79
C TYR A 428 -12.60 28.98 7.25
N ILE A 429 -12.92 29.92 8.15
CA ILE A 429 -13.25 31.31 7.80
C ILE A 429 -11.96 32.09 7.65
N VAL A 430 -11.61 32.44 6.42
CA VAL A 430 -10.35 33.11 6.07
C VAL A 430 -10.62 34.30 5.14
N PRO A 431 -9.79 35.35 5.20
CA PRO A 431 -9.93 36.47 4.26
C PRO A 431 -9.58 36.05 2.82
N GLU A 432 -8.56 35.21 2.66
CA GLU A 432 -8.13 34.64 1.38
C GLU A 432 -7.22 33.43 1.60
N LEU A 433 -7.04 32.61 0.56
CA LEU A 433 -5.98 31.60 0.53
C LEU A 433 -4.74 32.15 -0.19
N PRO A 434 -3.52 31.91 0.32
CA PRO A 434 -2.29 32.37 -0.32
C PRO A 434 -2.11 31.74 -1.71
N VAL A 435 -2.00 32.58 -2.75
CA VAL A 435 -1.83 32.14 -4.14
C VAL A 435 -0.64 31.19 -4.32
N GLU A 436 0.49 31.46 -3.67
CA GLU A 436 1.68 30.61 -3.77
C GLU A 436 1.49 29.23 -3.12
N ALA A 437 0.68 29.14 -2.06
CA ALA A 437 0.31 27.85 -1.47
C ALA A 437 -0.61 27.05 -2.39
N MET A 438 -1.61 27.71 -3.00
CA MET A 438 -2.50 27.08 -3.97
C MET A 438 -1.74 26.57 -5.20
N LYS A 439 -0.79 27.36 -5.74
CA LYS A 439 0.10 26.93 -6.82
C LYS A 439 0.95 25.73 -6.43
N THR A 440 1.58 25.77 -5.26
CA THR A 440 2.40 24.65 -4.77
C THR A 440 1.59 23.37 -4.65
N ALA A 441 0.39 23.44 -4.08
CA ALA A 441 -0.52 22.30 -3.95
C ALA A 441 -0.99 21.76 -5.32
N LEU A 442 -1.33 22.65 -6.26
CA LEU A 442 -1.74 22.28 -7.62
C LEU A 442 -0.61 21.56 -8.37
N ILE A 443 0.61 22.12 -8.34
CA ILE A 443 1.79 21.50 -8.94
C ILE A 443 2.06 20.13 -8.31
N THR A 444 1.91 20.01 -6.99
CA THR A 444 2.10 18.74 -6.28
C THR A 444 1.08 17.69 -6.73
N LYS A 445 -0.22 18.04 -6.80
CA LYS A 445 -1.26 17.12 -7.31
C LYS A 445 -0.97 16.68 -8.73
N GLN A 446 -0.62 17.62 -9.62
CA GLN A 446 -0.31 17.32 -11.02
C GLN A 446 0.91 16.39 -11.13
N ALA A 447 1.96 16.63 -10.35
CA ALA A 447 3.16 15.80 -10.33
C ALA A 447 2.87 14.38 -9.81
N PHE A 448 2.00 14.25 -8.82
CA PHE A 448 1.60 12.95 -8.26
C PHE A 448 0.59 12.21 -9.15
N GLY A 449 -0.06 12.92 -10.09
CA GLY A 449 -1.09 12.36 -10.95
C GLY A 449 -2.37 11.97 -10.20
N SER A 450 -2.63 12.59 -9.04
CA SER A 450 -3.76 12.23 -8.17
C SER A 450 -5.08 12.87 -8.61
N THR A 451 -6.18 12.16 -8.42
CA THR A 451 -7.57 12.62 -8.63
C THR A 451 -7.90 13.76 -7.67
N VAL A 452 -7.49 13.59 -6.42
CA VAL A 452 -7.56 14.57 -5.33
C VAL A 452 -6.25 14.53 -4.56
N LEU A 453 -5.82 15.69 -4.07
CA LEU A 453 -4.72 15.74 -3.12
C LEU A 453 -4.97 16.84 -2.09
N ALA A 454 -4.99 16.45 -0.81
CA ALA A 454 -4.78 17.38 0.29
C ALA A 454 -3.28 17.52 0.50
N VAL A 455 -2.79 18.75 0.47
CA VAL A 455 -1.38 19.10 0.66
C VAL A 455 -1.28 19.95 1.91
N ASP A 456 -0.54 19.42 2.88
CA ASP A 456 -0.29 20.07 4.16
C ASP A 456 1.03 20.81 4.08
N MET A 457 1.01 22.11 4.38
CA MET A 457 2.16 22.99 4.24
C MET A 457 2.38 23.82 5.50
N ILE A 458 3.64 24.10 5.77
CA ILE A 458 4.03 25.13 6.74
C ILE A 458 4.71 26.28 6.02
N LYS A 459 4.55 27.49 6.55
CA LYS A 459 5.25 28.67 6.04
C LYS A 459 6.48 28.94 6.89
N SER A 460 7.66 28.99 6.28
CA SER A 460 8.84 29.55 6.95
C SER A 460 8.82 31.07 6.77
N GLU A 461 8.94 31.82 7.87
CA GLU A 461 9.03 33.28 7.81
C GLU A 461 10.40 33.72 7.28
N ARG A 462 11.45 32.92 7.52
CA ARG A 462 12.80 33.17 6.98
C ARG A 462 12.88 33.11 5.46
N SER A 463 12.26 32.10 4.83
CA SER A 463 12.29 31.95 3.36
C SER A 463 11.06 32.56 2.67
N GLY A 464 9.98 32.81 3.42
CA GLY A 464 8.68 33.20 2.89
C GLY A 464 7.94 32.08 2.12
N GLN A 465 8.54 30.89 1.99
CA GLN A 465 8.02 29.80 1.18
C GLN A 465 7.04 28.92 1.95
N TYR A 466 6.06 28.37 1.23
CA TYR A 466 5.22 27.28 1.70
C TYR A 466 5.92 25.96 1.39
N LEU A 467 6.23 25.21 2.45
CA LEU A 467 6.94 23.95 2.38
C LEU A 467 5.98 22.81 2.70
N VAL A 468 5.84 21.86 1.77
CA VAL A 468 5.05 20.65 1.97
C VAL A 468 5.63 19.81 3.11
N ILE A 469 4.76 19.32 3.99
CA ILE A 469 5.09 18.42 5.09
C ILE A 469 4.43 17.05 4.97
N GLU A 470 3.29 16.97 4.28
CA GLU A 470 2.48 15.77 4.10
C GLU A 470 1.52 15.94 2.93
N SER A 471 1.10 14.82 2.35
CA SER A 471 0.05 14.77 1.34
C SER A 471 -0.88 13.59 1.60
N SER A 472 -2.16 13.73 1.26
CA SER A 472 -3.17 12.70 1.53
C SER A 472 -4.25 12.67 0.44
N VAL A 473 -4.62 11.46 0.03
CA VAL A 473 -5.73 11.23 -0.92
C VAL A 473 -7.07 11.17 -0.16
N PHE A 474 -7.07 10.58 1.03
CA PHE A 474 -8.19 10.64 1.97
C PHE A 474 -7.81 11.41 3.22
N PHE A 475 -8.77 12.15 3.75
CA PHE A 475 -8.66 12.98 4.95
C PHE A 475 -10.05 13.15 5.55
N ASP A 476 -10.11 13.60 6.79
CA ASP A 476 -11.38 13.87 7.45
C ASP A 476 -12.09 15.06 6.78
N ILE A 477 -13.34 14.84 6.38
CA ILE A 477 -14.26 15.85 5.83
C ILE A 477 -15.50 15.81 6.70
N ASP A 478 -15.65 16.83 7.54
CA ASP A 478 -16.69 16.87 8.57
C ASP A 478 -17.92 17.66 8.09
N ASP A 479 -17.73 18.62 7.18
CA ASP A 479 -18.75 19.59 6.73
C ASP A 479 -18.59 19.85 5.21
N PRO A 480 -19.64 20.20 4.44
CA PRO A 480 -19.48 20.76 3.09
C PRO A 480 -18.91 22.19 3.06
N ASP A 481 -18.78 22.87 4.20
CA ASP A 481 -18.26 24.23 4.38
C ASP A 481 -16.72 24.28 4.55
N GLU A 482 -15.99 23.62 3.66
CA GLU A 482 -14.53 23.41 3.78
C GLU A 482 -13.65 24.63 3.39
N LEU A 483 -14.27 25.71 2.92
CA LEU A 483 -13.65 27.04 2.75
C LEU A 483 -14.75 28.10 2.83
N VAL A 484 -14.54 29.10 3.69
CA VAL A 484 -15.47 30.23 3.85
C VAL A 484 -14.68 31.53 3.72
N ILE A 485 -15.04 32.36 2.73
CA ILE A 485 -14.46 33.69 2.50
C ILE A 485 -15.56 34.72 2.64
N ASP A 486 -15.34 35.74 3.47
CA ASP A 486 -16.33 36.80 3.75
C ASP A 486 -17.72 36.26 4.12
N ASN A 487 -17.76 35.19 4.93
CA ASN A 487 -18.96 34.44 5.34
C ASN A 487 -19.72 33.75 4.21
N VAL A 488 -19.11 33.57 3.05
CA VAL A 488 -19.66 32.82 1.92
C VAL A 488 -18.87 31.52 1.76
N THR A 489 -19.56 30.38 1.85
CA THR A 489 -18.97 29.08 1.53
C THR A 489 -18.67 29.00 0.03
N GLY A 490 -17.48 28.52 -0.32
CA GLY A 490 -17.10 28.37 -1.71
C GLY A 490 -15.79 27.64 -1.93
N TYR A 491 -15.21 27.87 -3.09
CA TYR A 491 -13.94 27.31 -3.52
C TYR A 491 -13.25 28.31 -4.45
N TYR A 492 -11.93 28.23 -4.59
CA TYR A 492 -11.27 28.87 -5.73
C TYR A 492 -11.33 27.93 -6.93
N GLU A 493 -11.74 28.46 -8.07
CA GLU A 493 -11.57 27.79 -9.36
C GLU A 493 -10.27 28.26 -9.99
N TRP A 494 -9.40 27.32 -10.36
CA TRP A 494 -8.13 27.63 -10.99
C TRP A 494 -8.22 27.50 -12.51
N SER A 495 -7.54 28.40 -13.21
CA SER A 495 -7.37 28.33 -14.66
C SER A 495 -5.96 28.79 -15.04
N MET A 496 -5.57 28.55 -16.29
CA MET A 496 -4.30 29.03 -16.82
C MET A 496 -4.54 30.01 -17.97
N LYS A 497 -3.98 31.22 -17.84
CA LYS A 497 -4.05 32.26 -18.88
C LYS A 497 -2.66 32.84 -19.10
N ASN A 498 -2.19 32.83 -20.35
CA ASN A 498 -0.86 33.33 -20.73
C ASN A 498 0.29 32.75 -19.89
N GLY A 499 0.21 31.47 -19.51
CA GLY A 499 1.22 30.78 -18.69
C GLY A 499 1.19 31.10 -17.20
N ALA A 500 0.21 31.87 -16.72
CA ALA A 500 0.01 32.17 -15.30
C ALA A 500 -1.24 31.45 -14.75
N TYR A 501 -1.12 30.93 -13.53
CA TYR A 501 -2.25 30.43 -12.76
C TYR A 501 -3.10 31.59 -12.25
N LEU A 502 -4.41 31.52 -12.52
CA LEU A 502 -5.42 32.41 -11.98
C LEU A 502 -6.31 31.62 -11.03
N PHE A 503 -6.70 32.24 -9.91
CA PHE A 503 -7.60 31.66 -8.92
C PHE A 503 -8.76 32.63 -8.71
N GLU A 504 -9.97 32.20 -9.01
CA GLU A 504 -11.18 33.00 -8.84
C GLU A 504 -12.09 32.34 -7.81
N PHE A 505 -12.49 33.07 -6.77
CA PHE A 505 -13.40 32.53 -5.77
C PHE A 505 -14.81 32.39 -6.37
N LYS A 506 -15.44 31.23 -6.16
CA LYS A 506 -16.81 30.92 -6.56
C LYS A 506 -17.61 30.44 -5.35
N PRO A 507 -18.83 30.97 -5.13
CA PRO A 507 -19.71 30.46 -4.09
C PRO A 507 -20.18 29.05 -4.40
N GLY A 508 -20.42 28.25 -3.37
CA GLY A 508 -21.02 26.93 -3.48
C GLY A 508 -20.65 26.01 -2.33
N ARG A 509 -21.62 25.20 -1.89
CA ARG A 509 -21.52 24.38 -0.68
C ARG A 509 -21.59 22.91 -1.04
N PHE A 510 -20.44 22.25 -1.16
CA PHE A 510 -20.36 20.90 -1.73
C PHE A 510 -19.67 19.91 -0.80
N TRP A 511 -20.18 18.67 -0.79
CA TRP A 511 -19.39 17.55 -0.29
C TRP A 511 -18.24 17.27 -1.25
N MET A 512 -16.99 17.40 -0.78
CA MET A 512 -15.80 17.12 -1.58
C MET A 512 -15.82 15.70 -2.18
N GLN A 513 -16.40 14.73 -1.47
CA GLN A 513 -16.58 13.37 -1.97
C GLN A 513 -17.35 13.31 -3.30
N GLU A 514 -18.38 14.15 -3.46
CA GLU A 514 -19.17 14.20 -4.70
C GLU A 514 -18.37 14.86 -5.83
N LEU A 515 -17.58 15.89 -5.53
CA LEU A 515 -16.69 16.53 -6.51
C LEU A 515 -15.59 15.58 -7.00
N ILE A 516 -15.01 14.79 -6.09
CA ILE A 516 -14.02 13.75 -6.43
C ILE A 516 -14.63 12.76 -7.42
N LEU A 517 -15.86 12.31 -7.15
CA LEU A 517 -16.52 11.34 -8.02
C LEU A 517 -16.91 11.95 -9.38
N LYS A 518 -17.33 13.22 -9.41
CA LYS A 518 -17.52 13.96 -10.67
C LYS A 518 -16.26 13.95 -11.53
N GLU A 519 -15.11 14.30 -10.94
CA GLU A 519 -13.81 14.33 -11.65
C GLU A 519 -13.42 12.95 -12.19
N LEU A 520 -13.59 11.92 -11.37
CA LEU A 520 -13.27 10.54 -11.72
C LEU A 520 -14.13 10.03 -12.88
N ILE A 521 -15.44 10.31 -12.87
CA ILE A 521 -16.36 9.92 -13.94
C ILE A 521 -16.05 10.66 -15.24
N ILE A 522 -15.75 11.97 -15.17
CA ILE A 522 -15.34 12.75 -16.34
C ILE A 522 -14.05 12.18 -16.94
N THR A 523 -13.06 11.87 -16.10
CA THR A 523 -11.79 11.28 -16.52
C THR A 523 -11.99 9.92 -17.17
N TYR A 524 -12.79 9.05 -16.56
CA TYR A 524 -13.17 7.75 -17.12
C TYR A 524 -13.82 7.89 -18.50
N GLN A 525 -14.82 8.77 -18.62
CA GLN A 525 -15.50 9.01 -19.89
C GLN A 525 -14.54 9.50 -20.97
N ASN A 526 -13.64 10.42 -20.64
CA ASN A 526 -12.67 10.95 -21.61
C ASN A 526 -11.68 9.88 -22.08
N LYS A 527 -11.22 8.99 -21.20
CA LYS A 527 -10.37 7.85 -21.56
C LYS A 527 -11.08 6.93 -22.55
N HIS A 528 -12.32 6.55 -22.28
CA HIS A 528 -13.08 5.58 -23.08
C HIS A 528 -13.72 6.15 -24.35
N LEU A 529 -13.82 7.47 -24.51
CA LEU A 529 -14.23 8.12 -25.77
C LEU A 529 -13.08 8.24 -26.79
N SER A 530 -11.83 8.25 -26.32
CA SER A 530 -10.66 8.50 -27.18
C SER A 530 -10.27 7.31 -28.07
N GLY A 531 -10.91 6.15 -27.91
CA GLY A 531 -10.67 4.95 -28.73
C GLY A 531 -9.23 4.41 -28.67
N ARG A 532 -8.39 4.92 -27.76
CA ARG A 532 -7.02 4.44 -27.58
C ARG A 532 -6.98 3.45 -26.40
N PRO A 533 -6.41 2.24 -26.62
CA PRO A 533 -6.21 1.26 -25.55
C PRO A 533 -5.40 1.83 -24.39
#